data_AF-W9P4B0-F1
#
_entry.id   AF-W9P4B0-F1
#
_cell.length_a   1.000
_cell.length_b   1.000
_cell.length_c   1.000
_cell.angle_alpha   90.00
_cell.angle_beta   90.00
_cell.angle_gamma   90.00
#
_symmetry.space_group_name_H-M   'P 1'
#
loop_
_entity.id
_entity.type
_entity.pdbx_description
1 polymer ?
#
loop_
_entity_poly.entity_id
_entity_poly.type
_entity_poly.pdbx_seq_one_letter_code
_entity_poly.pdbx_strand_id
1 'polypeptide(L)'
;MAELALGIVGIAGTVDVCIKFGRVLVQAYKDYGQADAVVGELSVHIQICWSRLVSQLEIVKELESGMARDQRELQSQTLCILQSKLEAATLAISKPEKYASSKRIKAIQFLETL
;
A
#
# COMPACT_ATOMS: atom_id res chain seq x y z
N MET A 1 18.36 -0.49 -13.62
CA MET A 1 17.68 -0.64 -12.30
C MET A 1 18.40 0.23 -11.25
N ALA A 2 18.53 1.54 -11.51
CA ALA A 2 19.34 2.45 -10.69
C ALA A 2 18.76 3.88 -10.58
N GLU A 3 17.53 4.12 -11.05
CA GLU A 3 16.95 5.48 -11.11
C GLU A 3 15.91 5.76 -10.01
N LEU A 4 15.56 4.77 -9.17
CA LEU A 4 14.66 4.96 -8.03
C LEU A 4 15.38 5.24 -6.70
N ALA A 5 16.72 5.16 -6.68
CA ALA A 5 17.51 5.32 -5.46
C ALA A 5 17.89 6.78 -5.14
N LEU A 6 17.68 7.73 -6.05
CA LEU A 6 18.18 9.11 -5.91
C LEU A 6 17.12 10.16 -5.51
N GLY A 7 15.86 9.77 -5.26
CA GLY A 7 14.78 10.71 -4.94
C GLY A 7 14.12 10.55 -3.57
N ILE A 8 14.38 9.45 -2.86
CA ILE A 8 13.73 9.14 -1.58
C ILE A 8 14.70 9.48 -0.45
N VAL A 9 14.77 10.76 -0.08
CA VAL A 9 15.51 11.17 1.13
C VAL A 9 14.49 11.38 2.25
N GLY A 10 14.44 10.44 3.19
CA GLY A 10 13.66 10.58 4.42
C GLY A 10 12.24 9.97 4.40
N ILE A 11 11.55 10.11 5.52
CA ILE A 11 10.25 9.48 5.78
C ILE A 11 9.19 10.02 4.81
N ALA A 12 9.16 11.34 4.60
CA ALA A 12 8.22 11.98 3.68
C ALA A 12 8.25 11.38 2.26
N GLY A 13 9.44 11.14 1.72
CA GLY A 13 9.59 10.55 0.38
C GLY A 13 9.06 9.11 0.32
N THR A 14 9.36 8.30 1.34
CA THR A 14 8.88 6.91 1.40
C THR A 14 7.36 6.85 1.58
N VAL A 15 6.79 7.76 2.37
CA VAL A 15 5.33 7.93 2.51
C VAL A 15 4.67 8.23 1.16
N ASP A 16 5.20 9.19 0.39
CA ASP A 16 4.64 9.56 -0.91
C ASP A 16 4.63 8.37 -1.89
N VAL A 17 5.67 7.55 -1.86
CA VAL A 17 5.77 6.32 -2.66
C VAL A 17 4.75 5.27 -2.22
N CYS A 18 4.60 5.03 -0.93
CA CYS A 18 3.57 4.13 -0.38
C CYS A 18 2.17 4.58 -0.85
N ILE A 19 1.85 5.86 -0.71
CA ILE A 19 0.55 6.43 -1.11
C ILE A 19 0.30 6.21 -2.60
N LYS A 20 1.32 6.41 -3.44
CA LYS A 20 1.23 6.18 -4.89
C LYS A 20 0.89 4.72 -5.21
N PHE A 21 1.61 3.76 -4.65
CA PHE A 21 1.37 2.34 -4.93
C PHE A 21 0.00 1.87 -4.43
N GLY A 22 -0.38 2.23 -3.20
CA GLY A 22 -1.68 1.78 -2.69
C GLY A 22 -2.88 2.42 -3.41
N ARG A 23 -2.74 3.63 -3.98
CA ARG A 23 -3.77 4.19 -4.87
C ARG A 23 -4.01 3.31 -6.10
N VAL A 24 -2.94 2.80 -6.72
CA VAL A 24 -3.04 1.89 -7.87
C VAL A 24 -3.77 0.61 -7.46
N LEU A 25 -3.40 0.05 -6.31
CA LEU A 25 -4.01 -1.15 -5.76
C LEU A 25 -5.52 -0.96 -5.51
N VAL A 26 -5.90 0.10 -4.81
CA VAL A 26 -7.32 0.41 -4.54
C VAL A 26 -8.11 0.61 -5.82
N GLN A 27 -7.54 1.28 -6.82
CA GLN A 27 -8.25 1.49 -8.09
C GLN A 27 -8.53 0.15 -8.79
N ALA A 28 -7.55 -0.75 -8.84
CA ALA A 28 -7.76 -2.06 -9.42
C ALA A 28 -8.87 -2.86 -8.71
N TYR A 29 -8.96 -2.79 -7.38
CA TYR A 29 -10.04 -3.44 -6.63
C TYR A 29 -11.41 -2.77 -6.81
N LYS A 30 -11.47 -1.46 -7.07
CA LYS A 30 -12.71 -0.78 -7.46
C LYS A 30 -13.20 -1.28 -8.81
N ASP A 31 -12.29 -1.40 -9.77
CA ASP A 31 -12.60 -1.86 -11.13
C ASP A 31 -13.09 -3.33 -11.11
N TYR A 32 -12.56 -4.16 -10.20
CA TYR A 32 -13.05 -5.53 -9.99
C TYR A 32 -14.38 -5.63 -9.21
N GLY A 33 -14.64 -4.70 -8.28
CA GLY A 33 -15.85 -4.69 -7.44
C GLY A 33 -17.16 -4.51 -8.22
N GLN A 34 -17.09 -4.02 -9.46
CA GLN A 34 -18.24 -3.89 -10.36
C GLN A 34 -18.74 -5.23 -10.93
N ALA A 35 -18.03 -6.34 -10.69
CA ALA A 35 -18.32 -7.63 -11.33
C ALA A 35 -19.05 -8.68 -10.44
N ASP A 36 -19.04 -8.53 -9.11
CA ASP A 36 -19.59 -9.51 -8.16
C ASP A 36 -19.81 -8.87 -6.77
N ALA A 37 -20.94 -9.14 -6.10
CA ALA A 37 -21.28 -8.57 -4.79
C ALA A 37 -20.24 -8.88 -3.70
N VAL A 38 -19.66 -10.09 -3.68
CA VAL A 38 -18.60 -10.48 -2.73
C VAL A 38 -17.31 -9.71 -3.01
N VAL A 39 -17.03 -9.41 -4.27
CA VAL A 39 -15.88 -8.57 -4.67
C VAL A 39 -16.15 -7.10 -4.35
N GLY A 40 -17.42 -6.67 -4.38
CA GLY A 40 -17.87 -5.36 -3.93
C GLY A 40 -17.59 -5.12 -2.44
N GLU A 41 -18.00 -6.04 -1.57
CA GLU A 41 -17.72 -5.95 -0.12
C GLU A 41 -16.22 -5.90 0.18
N LEU A 42 -15.44 -6.78 -0.47
CA LEU A 42 -13.99 -6.79 -0.35
C LEU A 42 -13.37 -5.47 -0.83
N SER A 43 -13.87 -4.90 -1.93
CA SER A 43 -13.44 -3.62 -2.47
C SER A 43 -13.68 -2.47 -1.49
N VAL A 44 -14.85 -2.45 -0.82
CA VAL A 44 -15.16 -1.46 0.21
C VAL A 44 -14.24 -1.62 1.42
N HIS A 45 -13.99 -2.85 1.87
CA HIS A 45 -13.08 -3.09 3.00
C HIS A 45 -11.65 -2.61 2.68
N ILE A 46 -11.14 -2.92 1.48
CA ILE A 46 -9.83 -2.45 1.01
C ILE A 46 -9.76 -0.92 1.01
N GLN A 47 -10.83 -0.24 0.57
CA GLN A 47 -10.89 1.22 0.58
C GLN A 47 -10.85 1.81 1.99
N ILE A 48 -11.57 1.22 2.94
CA ILE A 48 -11.58 1.68 4.35
C ILE A 48 -10.20 1.50 4.98
N CYS A 49 -9.61 0.31 4.85
CA CYS A 49 -8.27 0.03 5.37
C CYS A 49 -7.22 0.96 4.74
N TRP A 50 -7.30 1.16 3.42
CA TRP A 50 -6.41 2.08 2.73
C TRP A 50 -6.59 3.53 3.17
N SER A 51 -7.82 4.01 3.32
CA SER A 51 -8.09 5.37 3.81
C SER A 51 -7.48 5.61 5.18
N ARG A 52 -7.61 4.63 6.10
CA ARG A 52 -6.99 4.69 7.43
C ARG A 52 -5.47 4.74 7.33
N LEU A 53 -4.88 3.90 6.49
CA LEU A 53 -3.43 3.86 6.30
C LEU A 53 -2.90 5.19 5.72
N VAL A 54 -3.58 5.78 4.73
CA VAL A 54 -3.21 7.10 4.19
C VAL A 54 -3.20 8.15 5.31
N SER A 55 -4.24 8.21 6.14
CA SER A 55 -4.26 9.15 7.27
C SER A 55 -3.08 8.94 8.24
N GLN A 56 -2.74 7.69 8.54
CA GLN A 56 -1.58 7.38 9.40
C GLN A 56 -0.25 7.80 8.76
N LEU A 57 -0.10 7.59 7.45
CA LEU A 57 1.11 7.96 6.71
C LEU A 57 1.29 9.49 6.65
N GLU A 58 0.21 10.25 6.43
CA GLU A 58 0.27 11.72 6.46
C GLU A 58 0.64 12.24 7.86
N ILE A 59 0.08 11.67 8.93
CA ILE A 59 0.48 12.03 10.30
C ILE A 59 1.97 11.75 10.54
N VAL A 60 2.47 10.59 10.08
CA VAL A 60 3.90 10.24 10.18
C VAL A 60 4.79 11.26 9.46
N LYS A 61 4.36 11.72 8.28
CA LYS A 61 5.03 12.76 7.50
C LYS A 61 5.06 14.10 8.25
N GLU A 62 3.94 14.51 8.86
CA GLU A 62 3.87 15.73 9.67
C GLU A 62 4.77 15.67 10.92
N LEU A 63 4.84 14.51 11.56
CA LEU A 63 5.60 14.31 12.79
C LEU A 63 7.10 14.08 12.57
N GLU A 64 7.57 13.84 11.34
CA GLU A 64 8.96 13.47 11.02
C GLU A 64 9.99 14.43 11.68
N SER A 65 9.71 15.73 11.65
CA SER A 65 10.61 16.77 12.18
C SER A 65 10.79 16.71 13.70
N GLY A 66 9.78 16.21 14.43
CA GLY A 66 9.79 16.08 15.89
C GLY A 66 10.21 14.70 16.40
N MET A 67 10.43 13.72 15.52
CA MET A 67 10.83 12.37 15.91
C MET A 67 12.26 12.33 16.45
N ALA A 68 12.47 11.62 17.56
CA ALA A 68 13.80 11.23 17.99
C ALA A 68 14.46 10.32 16.95
N ARG A 69 15.80 10.28 16.92
CA ARG A 69 16.57 9.52 15.92
C ARG A 69 16.15 8.04 15.84
N ASP A 70 15.99 7.38 16.98
CA ASP A 70 15.62 5.97 17.02
C ASP A 70 14.18 5.72 16.54
N GLN A 71 13.27 6.67 16.82
CA GLN A 71 11.90 6.64 16.30
C GLN A 71 11.89 6.82 14.78
N ARG A 72 12.68 7.77 14.26
CA ARG A 72 12.81 8.02 12.82
C ARG A 72 13.37 6.78 12.10
N GLU A 73 14.35 6.11 12.69
CA GLU A 73 14.93 4.89 12.14
C GLU A 73 13.91 3.75 12.08
N LEU A 74 13.22 3.46 13.20
CA LEU A 74 12.16 2.44 13.23
C LEU A 74 11.02 2.75 12.26
N GLN A 75 10.63 4.02 12.14
CA GLN A 75 9.60 4.46 11.23
C GLN A 75 10.03 4.28 9.77
N SER A 76 11.28 4.63 9.44
CA SER A 76 11.87 4.44 8.11
C SER A 76 11.87 2.96 7.70
N GLN A 77 12.30 2.07 8.60
CA GLN A 77 12.28 0.62 8.36
C GLN A 77 10.85 0.11 8.14
N THR A 78 9.91 0.52 8.98
CA THR A 78 8.49 0.17 8.85
C THR A 78 7.92 0.59 7.50
N LEU A 79 8.22 1.83 7.08
CA LEU A 79 7.77 2.36 5.79
C LEU A 79 8.39 1.64 4.60
N CYS A 80 9.66 1.24 4.69
CA CYS A 80 10.34 0.46 3.66
C CYS A 80 9.69 -0.93 3.49
N ILE A 81 9.33 -1.59 4.60
CA ILE A 81 8.59 -2.87 4.58
C ILE A 81 7.22 -2.68 3.92
N LEU A 82 6.49 -1.61 4.30
CA LEU A 82 5.19 -1.30 3.73
C LEU A 82 5.29 -1.04 2.22
N GLN A 83 6.26 -0.23 1.79
CA GLN A 83 6.54 0.06 0.38
C GLN A 83 6.75 -1.24 -0.40
N SER A 84 7.62 -2.12 0.10
CA SER A 84 7.95 -3.40 -0.55
C SER A 84 6.71 -4.29 -0.71
N LYS A 85 5.85 -4.35 0.31
CA LYS A 85 4.58 -5.09 0.27
C LYS A 85 3.61 -4.49 -0.75
N LEU A 86 3.46 -3.17 -0.78
CA LEU A 86 2.58 -2.47 -1.71
C LEU A 86 3.03 -2.62 -3.17
N GLU A 87 4.34 -2.55 -3.42
CA GLU A 87 4.91 -2.78 -4.74
C GLU A 87 4.66 -4.22 -5.21
N ALA A 88 4.94 -5.21 -4.36
CA ALA A 88 4.69 -6.62 -4.67
C ALA A 88 3.20 -6.90 -4.96
N ALA A 89 2.29 -6.31 -4.18
CA ALA A 89 0.86 -6.45 -4.39
C ALA A 89 0.40 -5.77 -5.69
N THR A 90 0.93 -4.58 -6.00
CA THR A 90 0.66 -3.86 -7.26
C THR A 90 1.09 -4.70 -8.47
N LEU A 91 2.30 -5.29 -8.42
CA LEU A 91 2.81 -6.18 -9.47
C LEU A 91 1.99 -7.46 -9.63
N ALA A 92 1.48 -8.02 -8.53
CA ALA A 92 0.64 -9.21 -8.56
C ALA A 92 -0.73 -8.93 -9.22
N ILE A 93 -1.26 -7.72 -9.04
CA ILE A 93 -2.54 -7.30 -9.62
C ILE A 93 -2.39 -6.98 -11.11
N SER A 94 -1.28 -6.35 -11.52
CA SER A 94 -1.01 -5.99 -12.91
C SER A 94 -0.71 -7.20 -13.81
N LYS A 95 -0.39 -8.38 -13.24
CA LYS A 95 -0.23 -9.62 -14.01
C LYS A 95 -1.61 -10.17 -14.44
N PRO A 96 -1.84 -10.36 -15.75
CA PRO A 96 -3.06 -10.98 -16.25
C PRO A 96 -2.91 -12.50 -16.19
N GLU A 97 -3.16 -13.12 -15.03
CA GLU A 97 -3.21 -14.59 -14.95
C GLU A 97 -4.60 -15.14 -14.60
N LYS A 98 -4.96 -16.15 -15.43
CA LYS A 98 -6.20 -16.87 -15.73
C LYS A 98 -7.10 -17.38 -14.58
N TYR A 99 -6.91 -16.97 -13.32
CA TYR A 99 -7.70 -17.51 -12.21
C TYR A 99 -8.22 -16.41 -11.26
N ALA A 100 -9.47 -16.01 -11.48
CA ALA A 100 -10.20 -15.04 -10.66
C ALA A 100 -10.32 -15.44 -9.17
N SER A 101 -10.17 -16.74 -8.84
CA SER A 101 -10.16 -17.25 -7.47
C SER A 101 -8.86 -16.96 -6.71
N SER A 102 -7.71 -16.94 -7.39
CA SER A 102 -6.40 -16.74 -6.76
C SER A 102 -6.18 -15.28 -6.33
N LYS A 103 -6.82 -14.32 -7.02
CA LYS A 103 -6.78 -12.89 -6.65
C LYS A 103 -7.55 -12.56 -5.38
N ARG A 104 -8.70 -13.23 -5.12
CA ARG A 104 -9.44 -13.08 -3.84
C ARG A 104 -8.60 -13.57 -2.66
N ILE A 105 -7.94 -14.73 -2.80
CA ILE A 105 -7.11 -15.31 -1.74
C ILE A 105 -5.92 -14.39 -1.42
N LYS A 106 -5.25 -13.83 -2.44
CA LYS A 106 -4.13 -12.88 -2.23
C LYS A 106 -4.57 -11.55 -1.62
N ALA A 107 -5.77 -11.06 -1.97
CA ALA A 107 -6.34 -9.86 -1.38
C ALA A 107 -6.65 -10.04 0.11
N ILE A 108 -7.23 -11.20 0.47
CA ILE A 108 -7.52 -11.56 1.87
C ILE A 108 -6.22 -11.70 2.66
N GLN A 109 -5.19 -12.36 2.12
CA GLN A 109 -3.87 -12.47 2.75
C GLN A 109 -3.20 -11.09 2.97
N PHE A 110 -3.34 -10.17 2.01
CA PHE A 110 -2.81 -8.81 2.16
C PHE A 110 -3.47 -8.05 3.32
N LEU A 111 -4.79 -8.25 3.51
CA LEU A 111 -5.55 -7.64 4.60
C LEU A 111 -5.25 -8.26 5.97
N GLU A 112 -4.99 -9.58 6.06
CA GLU A 112 -4.57 -10.23 7.31
C GLU A 112 -3.21 -9.71 7.82
N THR A 113 -2.44 -9.03 6.97
CA THR A 113 -1.10 -8.54 7.30
C THR A 113 -1.02 -7.02 7.49
N LEU A 114 -2.14 -6.29 7.32
CA LEU A 114 -2.26 -4.83 7.49
C LEU A 114 -2.98 -4.47 8.80
#